data_AF-A0A946PUU2-F1
#
_entry.id   AF-A0A946PUU2-F1
#
_cell.length_a   1.000
_cell.length_b   1.000
_cell.length_c   1.000
_cell.angle_alpha   90.00
_cell.angle_beta   90.00
_cell.angle_gamma   90.00
#
_symmetry.space_group_name_H-M   'P 1'
#
loop_
_entity.id
_entity.type
_entity.pdbx_description
1 polymer ?
#
loop_
_entity_poly.entity_id
_entity_poly.type
_entity_poly.pdbx_seq_one_letter_code
_entity_poly.pdbx_strand_id
1 'polypeptide(L)'
;MLQEDKLKRIQFLIPENQKAFLDAIAQSEGVSFSALVRDIFAEYQRKKEEQELADAAHALYGEYSENEELVAFTAIDGDDFA
;
A
#
# COMPACT_ATOMS: atom_id res chain seq x y z
N MET A 1 6.34 -16.31 -20.15
CA MET A 1 5.37 -17.02 -19.31
C MET A 1 4.93 -16.06 -18.22
N LEU A 2 3.67 -15.59 -18.24
CA LEU A 2 3.10 -14.93 -17.08
C LEU A 2 3.12 -15.97 -15.95
N GLN A 3 3.84 -15.71 -14.87
CA GLN A 3 3.73 -16.55 -13.69
C GLN A 3 2.29 -16.43 -13.21
N GLU A 4 1.52 -17.51 -13.27
CA GLU A 4 0.22 -17.57 -12.59
C GLU A 4 0.43 -17.19 -11.12
N ASP A 5 -0.37 -16.26 -10.62
CA ASP A 5 -0.32 -15.85 -9.22
C ASP A 5 -0.50 -17.09 -8.34
N LYS A 6 0.59 -17.50 -7.67
CA LYS A 6 0.59 -18.69 -6.83
C LYS A 6 -0.25 -18.43 -5.58
N LEU A 7 -1.50 -18.88 -5.62
CA LEU A 7 -2.39 -18.82 -4.47
C LEU A 7 -1.92 -19.77 -3.35
N LYS A 8 -1.84 -19.24 -2.13
CA LYS A 8 -1.59 -20.03 -0.92
C LYS A 8 -2.86 -20.09 -0.07
N ARG A 9 -3.19 -21.27 0.45
CA ARG A 9 -4.31 -21.46 1.38
C ARG A 9 -3.90 -21.00 2.78
N ILE A 10 -4.71 -20.14 3.37
CA ILE A 10 -4.58 -19.67 4.76
C ILE A 10 -5.84 -20.10 5.50
N GLN A 11 -5.69 -20.56 6.75
CA GLN A 11 -6.80 -20.87 7.64
C GLN A 11 -6.64 -20.04 8.91
N PHE A 12 -7.67 -19.27 9.26
CA PHE A 12 -7.70 -18.48 10.48
C PHE A 12 -9.14 -18.45 11.00
N LEU A 13 -9.26 -18.23 12.31
CA LEU A 13 -10.55 -18.09 12.98
C LEU A 13 -10.87 -16.60 13.11
N ILE A 14 -12.12 -16.24 12.85
CA ILE A 14 -12.65 -14.89 13.10
C ILE A 14 -13.93 -14.99 13.93
N PRO A 15 -14.26 -13.94 14.69
CA PRO A 15 -15.56 -13.83 15.35
C PRO A 15 -16.72 -14.01 14.36
N GLU A 16 -17.78 -14.70 14.79
CA GLU A 16 -18.94 -15.00 13.94
C GLU A 16 -19.64 -13.74 13.41
N ASN A 17 -19.69 -12.67 14.22
CA ASN A 17 -20.26 -11.39 13.80
C ASN A 17 -19.47 -10.75 12.64
N GLN A 18 -18.14 -10.90 12.62
CA GLN A 18 -17.31 -10.41 11.51
C GLN A 18 -17.53 -11.26 10.26
N LYS A 19 -17.66 -12.58 10.41
CA LYS A 19 -17.98 -13.46 9.28
C LYS A 19 -19.32 -13.09 8.65
N ALA A 20 -20.36 -12.90 9.46
CA ALA A 20 -21.68 -12.51 9.01
C ALA A 20 -21.69 -11.14 8.30
N PHE A 21 -20.93 -10.17 8.84
CA PHE A 21 -20.77 -8.86 8.23
C PHE A 21 -20.11 -8.94 6.84
N LEU A 22 -18.99 -9.67 6.74
CA LEU A 22 -18.26 -9.85 5.49
C LEU A 22 -19.07 -10.65 4.45
N ASP A 23 -19.88 -11.63 4.88
CA ASP A 23 -20.78 -12.36 3.99
C ASP A 23 -21.85 -11.43 3.39
N ALA A 24 -22.43 -10.54 4.20
CA ALA A 24 -23.42 -9.57 3.72
C ALA A 24 -22.82 -8.61 2.67
N ILE A 25 -21.59 -8.15 2.90
CA ILE A 25 -20.87 -7.30 1.93
C ILE A 25 -20.62 -8.09 0.64
N ALA A 26 -20.02 -9.28 0.74
CA ALA A 26 -19.70 -10.11 -0.42
C ALA A 26 -20.96 -10.40 -1.26
N GLN A 27 -22.09 -10.67 -0.61
CA GLN A 27 -23.37 -10.88 -1.28
C GLN A 27 -23.86 -9.59 -1.97
N SER A 28 -23.77 -8.44 -1.31
CA SER A 28 -24.20 -7.15 -1.88
C SER A 28 -23.37 -6.73 -3.10
N GLU A 29 -22.08 -7.09 -3.11
CA GLU A 29 -21.14 -6.78 -4.19
C GLU A 29 -21.10 -7.88 -5.28
N GLY A 30 -21.78 -9.01 -5.06
CA GLY A 30 -21.81 -10.13 -6.01
C GLY A 30 -20.47 -10.87 -6.13
N VAL A 31 -19.62 -10.79 -5.10
CA VAL A 31 -18.29 -11.42 -5.09
C VAL A 31 -18.24 -12.58 -4.10
N SER A 32 -17.27 -13.49 -4.28
CA SER A 32 -17.04 -14.54 -3.29
C SER A 32 -16.42 -13.97 -2.02
N PHE A 33 -16.71 -14.56 -0.86
CA PHE A 33 -16.04 -14.21 0.40
C PHE A 33 -14.51 -14.20 0.28
N SER A 34 -13.94 -15.18 -0.43
CA SER A 34 -12.50 -15.25 -0.64
C SER A 34 -11.95 -14.11 -1.50
N ALA A 35 -12.75 -13.58 -2.43
CA ALA A 35 -12.38 -12.44 -3.26
C ALA A 35 -12.39 -11.16 -2.42
N LEU A 36 -13.49 -10.92 -1.68
CA LEU A 36 -13.58 -9.79 -0.75
C LEU A 36 -12.41 -9.77 0.24
N VAL A 37 -12.07 -10.92 0.84
CA VAL A 37 -10.94 -11.01 1.77
C VAL A 37 -9.60 -10.71 1.08
N ARG A 38 -9.39 -11.16 -0.16
CA ARG A 38 -8.18 -10.82 -0.93
C ARG A 38 -8.10 -9.32 -1.21
N ASP A 39 -9.21 -8.69 -1.55
CA ASP A 39 -9.26 -7.26 -1.84
C ASP A 39 -8.97 -6.43 -0.58
N ILE A 40 -9.52 -6.84 0.57
CA ILE A 40 -9.21 -6.24 1.88
C ILE A 40 -7.71 -6.37 2.21
N PHE A 41 -7.11 -7.54 1.96
CA PHE A 41 -5.67 -7.74 2.18
C PHE A 41 -4.83 -6.83 1.27
N ALA A 42 -5.19 -6.74 -0.02
CA ALA A 42 -4.49 -5.90 -0.98
C ALA A 42 -4.60 -4.40 -0.61
N GLU A 43 -5.78 -3.95 -0.18
CA GLU A 43 -5.99 -2.57 0.27
C GLU A 43 -5.17 -2.26 1.53
N TYR A 44 -5.13 -3.18 2.49
CA TYR A 44 -4.32 -3.02 3.70
C TYR A 44 -2.83 -2.95 3.38
N GLN A 45 -2.34 -3.82 2.48
CA GLN A 45 -0.95 -3.80 2.04
C GLN A 45 -0.60 -2.46 1.40
N ARG A 46 -1.41 -1.98 0.45
CA ARG A 46 -1.20 -0.68 -0.21
C ARG A 46 -1.14 0.46 0.79
N LYS A 47 -2.09 0.50 1.75
CA LYS A 47 -2.09 1.51 2.82
C LYS A 47 -0.83 1.48 3.68
N LYS A 48 -0.27 0.29 3.94
CA LYS A 48 0.98 0.16 4.68
C LYS A 48 2.18 0.64 3.89
N GLU A 49 2.28 0.28 2.62
CA GLU A 49 3.34 0.77 1.73
C GLU A 49 3.29 2.29 1.59
N GLU A 50 2.10 2.88 1.39
CA GLU A 50 1.90 4.32 1.33
C GLU A 50 2.34 5.03 2.63
N GLN A 51 2.03 4.43 3.78
CA GLN A 51 2.43 4.98 5.07
C GLN A 51 3.95 4.88 5.30
N GLU A 52 4.59 3.77 4.96
CA GLU A 52 6.03 3.62 5.05
C GLU A 52 6.78 4.63 4.16
N LEU A 53 6.26 4.88 2.95
CA LEU A 53 6.79 5.92 2.07
C LEU A 53 6.62 7.32 2.66
N ALA A 54 5.46 7.62 3.24
CA ALA A 54 5.21 8.90 3.89
C ALA A 54 6.15 9.12 5.08
N ASP A 55 6.35 8.10 5.92
CA ASP A 55 7.25 8.16 7.08
C ASP A 55 8.71 8.35 6.62
N ALA A 56 9.14 7.63 5.58
CA ALA A 56 10.47 7.81 4.99
C ALA A 56 10.66 9.22 4.41
N ALA A 57 9.66 9.76 3.72
CA ALA A 57 9.70 11.12 3.18
C ALA A 57 9.80 12.18 4.30
N HIS A 58 9.08 11.99 5.42
CA HIS A 58 9.20 12.88 6.58
C HIS A 58 10.56 12.79 7.24
N ALA A 59 11.14 11.60 7.36
CA ALA A 59 12.50 11.42 7.88
C ALA A 59 13.54 12.14 7.01
N LEU A 60 13.43 12.01 5.68
CA LEU A 60 14.31 12.70 4.74
C LEU A 60 14.11 14.21 4.76
N TYR A 61 12.87 14.71 4.91
CA TYR A 61 12.59 16.15 4.95
C TYR A 61 13.40 16.88 6.03
N GLY A 62 13.56 16.27 7.21
CA GLY A 62 14.42 16.81 8.26
C GLY A 62 15.88 16.95 7.82
N GLU A 63 16.42 15.95 7.14
CA GLU A 63 17.80 15.95 6.63
C GLU A 63 18.01 16.94 5.48
N TYR A 64 17.04 17.08 4.56
CA TYR A 64 17.09 18.04 3.45
C TYR A 64 16.86 19.49 3.89
N SER A 65 16.12 19.73 4.98
CA SER A 65 15.87 21.08 5.49
C SER A 65 17.04 21.67 6.28
N GLU A 66 17.95 20.83 6.78
CA GLU A 66 19.06 21.23 7.64
C GLU A 66 20.43 21.18 6.94
N ASN A 67 20.53 20.59 5.74
CA ASN A 67 21.79 20.39 5.03
C ASN A 67 21.75 20.93 3.59
N GLU A 68 22.28 22.15 3.40
CA GLU A 68 22.32 22.87 2.11
C GLU A 68 23.11 22.11 1.00
N GLU A 69 24.03 21.18 1.36
CA GLU A 69 24.73 20.36 0.37
C GLU A 69 23.84 19.32 -0.33
N LEU A 70 22.80 18.81 0.34
CA LEU A 70 21.89 17.81 -0.23
C LEU A 70 20.91 18.41 -1.25
N VAL A 71 20.69 19.73 -1.18
CA VAL A 71 19.86 20.51 -2.11
C VAL A 71 20.70 21.14 -3.24
N ALA A 72 22.03 21.06 -3.15
CA ALA A 72 22.92 21.65 -4.16
C ALA A 72 22.81 20.98 -5.53
N PHE A 73 22.41 19.70 -5.60
CA PHE A 73 22.21 18.98 -6.86
C PHE A 73 20.87 19.27 -7.54
N THR A 74 19.83 19.67 -6.80
CA THR A 74 18.55 20.11 -7.40
C THR A 74 18.64 21.52 -7.98
N ALA A 75 19.66 22.30 -7.61
CA ALA A 75 19.95 23.61 -8.21
C ALA A 75 20.58 23.53 -9.61
N ILE A 76 21.13 22.36 -10.02
CA ILE A 76 21.84 22.21 -11.30
C ILE A 76 20.87 21.85 -12.45
N ASP A 77 19.67 21.34 -12.18
CA ASP A 77 18.68 20.98 -13.21
C ASP A 77 17.90 22.20 -13.77
N GLY A 78 18.31 23.42 -13.38
CA GLY A 78 17.70 24.70 -13.81
C GLY A 78 18.47 25.47 -14.88
N ASP A 79 19.72 25.10 -15.19
CA ASP A 79 20.56 25.80 -16.17
C ASP A 79 21.01 24.84 -17.29
N ASP A 80 20.19 24.73 -18.35
CA ASP A 80 20.53 24.51 -19.79
C ASP A 80 19.46 23.69 -20.53
N PHE A 81 18.28 24.31 -20.73
CA PHE A 81 17.39 23.98 -21.86
C PHE A 81 17.15 25.23 -22.72
N ALA A 82 18.20 26.02 -22.98
CA ALA A 82 18.17 27.19 -23.86
C ALA A 82 19.05 26.99 -25.10
#